data_AF-A0AA40RX27-F1
#
_entry.id   AF-A0AA40RX27-F1
#
_cell.length_a   1.000
_cell.length_b   1.000
_cell.length_c   1.000
_cell.angle_alpha   90.00
_cell.angle_beta   90.00
_cell.angle_gamma   90.00
#
_symmetry.space_group_name_H-M   'P 1'
#
loop_
_entity.id
_entity.type
_entity.pdbx_description
1 polymer ?
#
loop_
_entity_poly.entity_id
_entity_poly.type
_entity_poly.pdbx_seq_one_letter_code
_entity_poly.pdbx_strand_id
1 'polypeptide(L)'
;HRAVSDEEMRRIKKILPNSTWFGLTGTPIFEENKKQENGTYARTTEQQYGDLLHAYTTKNAMDDQAVLGFQVEYHSLLPEGDQEEIVARVNHDAVPDTMVEQERLLPNEIYETDEHIRAMLLKIFDRRSLIKKFKVQNGYPTMSGILTTHSIAQAKRIYAMLQKMKQEGTLITGRQFDERHQLVD
;
A
#
# COMPACT_ATOMS: atom_id res chain seq x y z
N HIS A 1 14.54 -0.89 -1.23
CA HIS A 1 15.41 -0.43 -2.32
C HIS A 1 16.85 -0.41 -1.81
N ARG A 2 17.84 -0.80 -2.61
CA ARG A 2 19.27 -0.70 -2.28
C ARG A 2 19.92 0.14 -3.38
N ALA A 3 20.45 1.31 -3.01
CA ALA A 3 21.02 2.25 -3.99
C ALA A 3 22.39 1.81 -4.51
N VAL A 4 23.16 1.07 -3.70
CA VAL A 4 24.49 0.55 -4.07
C VAL A 4 24.57 -0.91 -3.63
N SER A 5 24.82 -1.81 -4.57
CA SER A 5 25.03 -3.23 -4.27
C SER A 5 26.36 -3.46 -3.53
N ASP A 6 26.49 -4.60 -2.83
CA ASP A 6 27.74 -4.97 -2.16
C ASP A 6 28.89 -5.11 -3.18
N GLU A 7 28.59 -5.66 -4.37
CA GLU A 7 29.57 -5.80 -5.45
C GLU A 7 30.10 -4.45 -5.93
N GLU A 8 29.22 -3.49 -6.21
CA GLU A 8 29.61 -2.14 -6.61
C GLU A 8 30.38 -1.43 -5.51
N MET A 9 29.94 -1.55 -4.25
CA MET A 9 30.66 -0.97 -3.12
C MET A 9 32.07 -1.54 -3.01
N ARG A 10 32.26 -2.85 -3.16
CA ARG A 10 33.60 -3.47 -3.20
C ARG A 10 34.42 -2.97 -4.37
N ARG A 11 33.83 -2.81 -5.55
CA ARG A 11 34.51 -2.26 -6.74
C ARG A 11 34.99 -0.83 -6.49
N ILE A 12 34.14 0.03 -5.93
CA ILE A 12 34.49 1.43 -5.66
C ILE A 12 35.53 1.51 -4.54
N LYS A 13 35.43 0.70 -3.48
CA LYS A 13 36.46 0.61 -2.43
C LYS A 13 37.84 0.22 -2.96
N LYS A 14 37.92 -0.61 -4.01
CA LYS A 14 39.20 -0.92 -4.68
C LYS A 14 39.79 0.29 -5.43
N ILE A 15 38.94 1.13 -6.01
CA ILE A 15 39.35 2.34 -6.75
C ILE A 15 39.72 3.47 -5.78
N LEU A 16 39.00 3.58 -4.67
CA LEU A 16 39.17 4.62 -3.64
C LEU A 16 39.48 3.97 -2.29
N PRO A 17 40.72 3.49 -2.07
CA PRO A 17 41.06 2.68 -0.90
C PRO A 17 40.95 3.46 0.43
N ASN A 18 41.11 4.78 0.40
CA ASN A 18 41.04 5.65 1.58
C ASN A 18 39.69 6.40 1.68
N SER A 19 38.62 5.83 1.13
CA SER A 19 37.28 6.43 1.19
C SER A 19 36.51 6.02 2.45
N THR A 20 35.80 6.96 3.05
CA THR A 20 34.83 6.71 4.13
C THR A 20 33.42 6.63 3.55
N TRP A 21 32.63 5.67 4.02
CA TRP A 21 31.29 5.39 3.50
C TRP A 21 30.25 5.56 4.59
N PHE A 22 29.17 6.26 4.26
CA PHE A 22 28.01 6.43 5.13
C PHE A 22 26.76 5.94 4.38
N GLY A 23 25.90 5.20 5.07
CA GLY A 23 24.62 4.75 4.54
C GLY A 23 23.47 5.47 5.25
N LEU A 24 22.59 6.13 4.48
CA LEU A 24 21.32 6.64 4.99
C LEU A 24 20.20 5.74 4.48
N THR A 25 19.36 5.25 5.38
CA THR A 25 18.21 4.43 5.01
C THR A 25 17.06 4.62 6.00
N GLY A 26 15.85 4.76 5.46
CA GLY A 26 14.62 4.67 6.25
C GLY A 26 14.14 3.22 6.44
N THR A 27 14.71 2.26 5.71
CA THR A 27 14.34 0.84 5.74
C THR A 27 15.60 -0.01 5.85
N PRO A 28 16.22 -0.11 7.05
CA PRO A 28 17.37 -0.98 7.26
C PRO A 28 17.04 -2.46 7.00
N ILE A 29 18.02 -3.19 6.48
CA ILE A 29 17.95 -4.64 6.29
C ILE A 29 18.63 -5.29 7.50
N PHE A 30 17.85 -6.05 8.26
CA PHE A 30 18.23 -6.85 9.42
C PHE A 30 18.34 -8.33 9.02
N GLU A 31 18.69 -9.22 9.94
CA GLU A 31 18.75 -10.67 9.69
C GLU A 31 17.38 -11.26 9.34
N GLU A 32 16.33 -10.72 9.96
CA GLU A 32 14.97 -11.21 9.91
C GLU A 32 14.25 -10.89 8.59
N ASN A 33 14.66 -9.81 7.90
CA ASN A 33 14.04 -9.35 6.66
C ASN A 33 14.94 -9.52 5.42
N LYS A 34 16.02 -10.30 5.53
CA LYS A 34 16.88 -10.64 4.38
C LYS A 34 16.09 -11.44 3.36
N LYS A 35 16.07 -10.97 2.12
CA LYS A 35 15.60 -11.80 1.00
C LYS A 35 16.57 -12.97 0.81
N GLN A 36 16.04 -14.15 0.51
CA GLN A 36 16.86 -15.27 0.04
C GLN A 36 17.43 -14.87 -1.32
N GLU A 37 18.68 -14.40 -1.32
CA GLU A 37 19.44 -14.15 -2.53
C GLU A 37 20.55 -15.20 -2.62
N ASN A 38 20.67 -15.85 -3.77
CA ASN A 38 21.68 -16.88 -4.03
C ASN A 38 23.08 -16.24 -4.03
N GLY A 39 23.77 -16.20 -2.89
CA GLY A 39 25.18 -15.77 -2.86
C GLY A 39 25.77 -15.33 -1.52
N THR A 40 27.05 -14.99 -1.61
CA THR A 40 28.04 -14.64 -0.56
C THR A 40 28.10 -13.15 -0.21
N TYR A 41 27.13 -12.35 -0.66
CA TYR A 41 27.14 -10.88 -0.56
C TYR A 41 26.55 -10.36 0.76
N ALA A 42 26.92 -9.14 1.17
CA ALA A 42 26.43 -8.49 2.39
C ALA A 42 24.90 -8.43 2.42
N ARG A 43 24.32 -9.04 3.45
CA ARG A 43 22.88 -9.28 3.54
C ARG A 43 22.17 -8.29 4.47
N THR A 44 22.83 -7.73 5.49
CA THR A 44 22.29 -6.61 6.30
C THR A 44 22.86 -5.26 5.91
N THR A 45 22.18 -4.18 6.32
CA THR A 45 22.71 -2.82 6.27
C THR A 45 23.99 -2.69 7.11
N GLU A 46 24.01 -3.30 8.29
CA GLU A 46 25.17 -3.31 9.19
C GLU A 46 26.38 -4.02 8.56
N GLN A 47 26.19 -5.16 7.90
CA GLN A 47 27.28 -5.86 7.20
C GLN A 47 27.91 -5.01 6.08
N GLN A 48 27.10 -4.15 5.44
CA GLN A 48 27.56 -3.32 4.32
C GLN A 48 28.23 -2.02 4.80
N TYR A 49 27.66 -1.36 5.81
CA TYR A 49 28.05 -0.01 6.24
C TYR A 49 28.70 0.06 7.63
N GLY A 50 28.71 -1.03 8.39
CA GLY A 50 29.18 -1.08 9.77
C GLY A 50 28.11 -0.64 10.77
N ASP A 51 28.56 -0.25 11.96
CA ASP A 51 27.72 0.05 13.10
C ASP A 51 26.76 1.22 12.84
N LEU A 52 25.58 1.15 13.47
CA LEU A 52 24.61 2.24 13.47
C LEU A 52 25.15 3.44 14.25
N LEU A 53 25.42 4.54 13.54
CA LEU A 53 25.91 5.77 14.16
C LEU A 53 24.80 6.57 14.89
N HIS A 54 23.61 6.62 14.30
CA HIS A 54 22.45 7.33 14.85
C HIS A 54 21.15 6.84 14.23
N ALA A 55 20.06 6.86 15.00
CA ALA A 55 18.72 6.54 14.50
C ALA A 55 17.70 7.60 14.90
N TYR A 56 16.95 8.07 13.91
CA TYR A 56 15.75 8.87 14.07
C TYR A 56 14.58 8.07 13.50
N THR A 57 13.80 7.46 14.39
CA THR A 57 12.75 6.51 13.99
C THR A 57 11.45 7.21 13.61
N THR A 58 10.56 6.53 12.90
CA THR A 58 9.20 7.02 12.64
C THR A 58 8.46 7.37 13.93
N LYS A 59 8.72 6.64 15.03
CA LYS A 59 8.15 6.97 16.34
C LYS A 59 8.64 8.35 16.81
N ASN A 60 9.95 8.60 16.79
CA ASN A 60 10.51 9.90 17.16
C ASN A 60 9.91 11.02 16.29
N ALA A 61 9.80 10.78 14.98
CA ALA A 61 9.22 11.74 14.05
C ALA A 61 7.74 12.05 14.30
N MET A 62 6.97 11.07 14.79
CA MET A 62 5.58 11.29 15.21
C MET A 62 5.51 12.03 16.55
N ASP A 63 6.35 11.65 17.52
CA ASP A 63 6.41 12.29 18.85
C ASP A 63 6.79 13.78 18.73
N ASP A 64 7.71 14.11 17.81
CA ASP A 64 8.15 15.48 17.50
C ASP A 64 7.17 16.26 16.60
N GLN A 65 6.05 15.64 16.17
CA GLN A 65 5.10 16.19 15.20
C GLN A 65 5.72 16.56 13.84
N ALA A 66 6.88 15.99 13.52
CA ALA A 66 7.53 16.14 12.21
C ALA A 66 6.83 15.32 11.11
N VAL A 67 6.10 14.26 11.48
CA VAL A 67 5.40 13.35 10.55
C VAL A 67 3.96 13.05 10.99
N LEU A 68 3.10 12.90 9.97
CA LEU A 68 1.75 12.33 9.98
C LEU A 68 1.62 11.02 10.78
N GLY A 69 0.70 10.90 11.74
CA GLY A 69 0.21 9.60 12.17
C GLY A 69 -0.55 8.88 11.03
N PHE A 70 -0.68 7.55 11.13
CA PHE A 70 -1.36 6.73 10.12
C PHE A 70 -2.78 6.38 10.56
N GLN A 71 -3.74 6.48 9.64
CA GLN A 71 -5.07 5.89 9.77
C GLN A 71 -5.19 4.76 8.75
N VAL A 72 -5.18 3.52 9.23
CA VAL A 72 -5.26 2.31 8.41
C VAL A 72 -6.66 1.72 8.53
N GLU A 73 -7.33 1.51 7.41
CA GLU A 73 -8.65 0.89 7.33
C GLU A 73 -8.60 -0.26 6.33
N TYR A 74 -9.07 -1.44 6.73
CA TYR A 74 -9.29 -2.56 5.83
C TYR A 74 -10.72 -2.52 5.30
N HIS A 75 -10.89 -2.68 3.98
CA HIS A 75 -12.20 -2.72 3.33
C HIS A 75 -12.29 -3.99 2.50
N SER A 76 -12.96 -5.02 3.02
CA SER A 76 -13.32 -6.18 2.20
C SER A 76 -14.47 -5.80 1.27
N LEU A 77 -14.29 -6.06 -0.02
CA LEU A 77 -15.29 -5.84 -1.06
C LEU A 77 -15.90 -7.16 -1.57
N LEU A 78 -15.47 -8.27 -0.99
CA LEU A 78 -16.09 -9.57 -1.23
C LEU A 78 -17.42 -9.63 -0.47
N PRO A 79 -18.47 -10.24 -1.03
CA PRO A 79 -19.68 -10.55 -0.29
C PRO A 79 -19.39 -11.31 1.01
N GLU A 80 -20.25 -11.13 2.01
CA GLU A 80 -20.14 -11.88 3.26
C GLU A 80 -20.25 -13.38 2.98
N GLY A 81 -19.29 -14.17 3.48
CA GLY A 81 -19.20 -15.62 3.26
C GLY A 81 -18.32 -16.05 2.08
N ASP A 82 -18.20 -15.23 1.03
CA ASP A 82 -17.40 -15.59 -0.17
C ASP A 82 -15.92 -15.77 0.16
N GLN A 83 -15.37 -14.92 1.04
CA GLN A 83 -13.97 -15.01 1.44
C GLN A 83 -13.64 -16.36 2.07
N GLU A 84 -14.46 -16.80 3.04
CA GLU A 84 -14.26 -18.08 3.73
C GLU A 84 -14.43 -19.27 2.78
N GLU A 85 -15.42 -19.22 1.89
CA GLU A 85 -15.65 -20.27 0.89
C GLU A 85 -14.46 -20.39 -0.08
N ILE A 86 -13.95 -19.27 -0.59
CA ILE A 86 -12.80 -19.25 -1.48
C ILE A 86 -11.56 -19.80 -0.76
N VAL A 87 -11.34 -19.38 0.49
CA VAL A 87 -10.21 -19.84 1.30
C VAL A 87 -10.32 -21.34 1.58
N ALA A 88 -11.49 -21.85 1.99
CA ALA A 88 -11.73 -23.26 2.19
C ALA A 88 -11.40 -24.07 0.93
N ARG A 89 -11.87 -23.64 -0.23
CA ARG A 89 -11.58 -24.31 -1.51
C ARG A 89 -10.10 -24.34 -1.87
N VAL A 90 -9.38 -23.24 -1.62
CA VAL A 90 -7.94 -23.11 -1.95
C VAL A 90 -7.05 -23.80 -0.92
N ASN A 91 -7.52 -23.92 0.32
CA ASN A 91 -6.74 -24.40 1.45
C ASN A 91 -7.29 -25.71 2.06
N HIS A 92 -7.84 -26.59 1.23
CA HIS A 92 -8.29 -27.94 1.62
C HIS A 92 -9.26 -27.96 2.82
N ASP A 93 -10.31 -27.14 2.73
CA ASP A 93 -11.34 -26.92 3.77
C ASP A 93 -10.82 -26.34 5.09
N ALA A 94 -9.55 -25.94 5.16
CA ALA A 94 -8.99 -25.25 6.31
C ALA A 94 -9.14 -23.73 6.15
N VAL A 95 -9.87 -23.10 7.06
CA VAL A 95 -10.04 -21.65 7.10
C VAL A 95 -9.32 -21.10 8.34
N PRO A 96 -8.30 -20.25 8.18
CA PRO A 96 -7.66 -19.58 9.31
C PRO A 96 -8.63 -18.72 10.10
N ASP A 97 -8.40 -18.58 11.41
CA ASP A 97 -9.27 -17.81 12.31
C ASP A 97 -9.21 -16.30 12.06
N THR A 98 -8.08 -15.80 11.53
CA THR A 98 -7.87 -14.37 11.32
C THR A 98 -8.11 -13.95 9.88
N MET A 99 -8.82 -12.83 9.68
CA MET A 99 -9.07 -12.27 8.33
C MET A 99 -7.79 -12.01 7.54
N VAL A 100 -6.71 -11.62 8.22
CA VAL A 100 -5.40 -11.32 7.58
C VAL A 100 -4.76 -12.60 7.03
N GLU A 101 -4.89 -13.72 7.73
CA GLU A 101 -4.35 -15.00 7.24
C GLU A 101 -5.21 -15.58 6.12
N GLN A 102 -6.53 -15.43 6.21
CA GLN A 102 -7.45 -15.75 5.12
C GLN A 102 -7.10 -14.97 3.84
N GLU A 103 -6.88 -13.66 3.94
CA GLU A 103 -6.56 -12.80 2.79
C GLU A 103 -5.27 -13.23 2.07
N ARG A 104 -4.28 -13.78 2.79
CA ARG A 104 -3.03 -14.29 2.19
C ARG A 104 -3.24 -15.51 1.28
N LEU A 105 -4.35 -16.22 1.46
CA LEU A 105 -4.70 -17.41 0.68
C LEU A 105 -5.60 -17.07 -0.51
N LEU A 106 -6.09 -15.82 -0.59
CA LEU A 106 -6.95 -15.39 -1.66
C LEU A 106 -6.17 -15.26 -2.98
N PRO A 107 -6.66 -15.87 -4.07
CA PRO A 107 -6.02 -15.73 -5.38
C PRO A 107 -6.19 -14.30 -5.91
N ASN A 108 -5.13 -13.73 -6.49
CA ASN A 108 -5.13 -12.33 -6.96
C ASN A 108 -6.22 -12.05 -8.01
N GLU A 109 -6.59 -13.08 -8.78
CA GLU A 109 -7.55 -13.02 -9.87
C GLU A 109 -8.92 -12.49 -9.41
N ILE A 110 -9.30 -12.69 -8.15
CA ILE A 110 -10.57 -12.18 -7.60
C ILE A 110 -10.61 -10.65 -7.62
N TYR A 111 -9.46 -10.00 -7.41
CA TYR A 111 -9.30 -8.55 -7.38
C TYR A 111 -9.17 -7.95 -8.79
N GLU A 112 -9.00 -8.78 -9.81
CA GLU A 112 -8.85 -8.36 -11.22
C GLU A 112 -10.18 -8.38 -11.99
N THR A 113 -11.23 -8.94 -11.40
CA THR A 113 -12.57 -9.00 -12.00
C THR A 113 -13.18 -7.61 -12.18
N ASP A 114 -13.98 -7.44 -13.23
CA ASP A 114 -14.65 -6.17 -13.52
C ASP A 114 -15.65 -5.81 -12.42
N GLU A 115 -16.31 -6.81 -11.83
CA GLU A 115 -17.20 -6.68 -10.68
C GLU A 115 -16.46 -6.10 -9.47
N HIS A 116 -15.30 -6.67 -9.12
CA HIS A 116 -14.51 -6.19 -7.99
C HIS A 116 -13.97 -4.78 -8.24
N ILE A 117 -13.39 -4.52 -9.41
CA ILE A 117 -12.88 -3.18 -9.77
C ILE A 117 -14.01 -2.15 -9.70
N ARG A 118 -15.21 -2.49 -10.19
CA ARG A 118 -16.37 -1.61 -10.13
C ARG A 118 -16.79 -1.34 -8.68
N ALA A 119 -16.91 -2.37 -7.85
CA ALA A 119 -17.24 -2.23 -6.44
C ALA A 119 -16.23 -1.35 -5.69
N MET A 120 -14.94 -1.56 -5.96
CA MET A 120 -13.85 -0.75 -5.42
C MET A 120 -13.98 0.73 -5.82
N LEU A 121 -14.20 1.02 -7.10
CA LEU A 121 -14.38 2.39 -7.57
C LEU A 121 -15.61 3.05 -6.94
N LEU A 122 -16.74 2.34 -6.85
CA LEU A 122 -17.95 2.86 -6.20
C LEU A 122 -17.72 3.15 -4.71
N LYS A 123 -16.93 2.33 -4.02
CA LYS A 123 -16.54 2.56 -2.63
C LYS A 123 -15.62 3.78 -2.48
N ILE A 124 -14.62 3.92 -3.35
CA ILE A 124 -13.67 5.04 -3.35
C ILE A 124 -14.39 6.36 -3.62
N PHE A 125 -15.31 6.37 -4.59
CA PHE A 125 -16.02 7.57 -5.05
C PHE A 125 -17.39 7.77 -4.39
N ASP A 126 -17.67 7.04 -3.31
CA ASP A 126 -18.81 7.33 -2.43
C ASP A 126 -18.70 8.78 -1.92
N ARG A 127 -19.76 9.57 -2.12
CA ARG A 127 -19.75 11.02 -1.86
C ARG A 127 -19.40 11.35 -0.41
N ARG A 128 -19.86 10.56 0.57
CA ARG A 128 -19.56 10.79 1.99
C ARG A 128 -18.08 10.56 2.27
N SER A 129 -17.54 9.48 1.71
CA SER A 129 -16.13 9.11 1.82
C SER A 129 -15.24 10.18 1.19
N LEU A 130 -15.60 10.70 0.01
CA LEU A 130 -14.85 11.76 -0.66
C LEU A 130 -14.80 13.05 0.16
N ILE A 131 -15.96 13.55 0.62
CA ILE A 131 -16.03 14.80 1.39
C ILE A 131 -15.18 14.71 2.66
N LYS A 132 -15.31 13.59 3.40
CA LYS A 132 -14.58 13.37 4.65
C LYS A 132 -13.07 13.18 4.41
N LYS A 133 -12.67 12.31 3.49
CA LYS A 133 -11.26 11.92 3.30
C LYS A 133 -10.44 12.97 2.54
N PHE A 134 -11.07 13.73 1.62
CA PHE A 134 -10.39 14.77 0.84
C PHE A 134 -10.57 16.19 1.41
N LYS A 135 -11.17 16.31 2.61
CA LYS A 135 -11.39 17.57 3.32
C LYS A 135 -11.92 18.66 2.38
N VAL A 136 -13.04 18.40 1.73
CA VAL A 136 -13.61 19.30 0.71
C VAL A 136 -13.99 20.64 1.35
N GLN A 137 -13.55 21.74 0.74
CA GLN A 137 -13.86 23.11 1.14
C GLN A 137 -14.37 23.89 -0.07
N ASN A 138 -15.48 24.62 0.07
CA ASN A 138 -16.12 25.38 -1.02
C ASN A 138 -16.38 24.55 -2.29
N GLY A 139 -16.67 23.25 -2.14
CA GLY A 139 -16.90 22.33 -3.25
C GLY A 139 -15.63 21.77 -3.91
N TYR A 140 -14.44 22.11 -3.43
CA TYR A 140 -13.17 21.62 -3.96
C TYR A 140 -12.42 20.75 -2.95
N PRO A 141 -11.87 19.58 -3.36
CA PRO A 141 -11.01 18.78 -2.49
C PRO A 141 -9.72 19.54 -2.18
N THR A 142 -9.27 19.48 -0.93
CA THR A 142 -8.01 20.11 -0.49
C THR A 142 -6.83 19.14 -0.48
N MET A 143 -7.09 17.86 -0.79
CA MET A 143 -6.10 16.79 -0.85
C MET A 143 -6.25 16.02 -2.17
N SER A 144 -5.24 15.19 -2.47
CA SER A 144 -5.26 14.25 -3.60
C SER A 144 -4.97 12.83 -3.10
N GLY A 145 -5.38 11.83 -3.87
CA GLY A 145 -5.19 10.42 -3.54
C GLY A 145 -4.34 9.71 -4.58
N ILE A 146 -3.64 8.65 -4.15
CA ILE A 146 -2.92 7.73 -5.03
C ILE A 146 -3.59 6.36 -4.87
N LEU A 147 -3.87 5.71 -6.00
CA LEU A 147 -4.34 4.32 -6.04
C LEU A 147 -3.19 3.45 -6.57
N THR A 148 -2.74 2.50 -5.74
CA THR A 148 -1.69 1.54 -6.10
C THR A 148 -2.31 0.19 -6.44
N THR A 149 -1.70 -0.53 -7.39
CA THR A 149 -2.18 -1.83 -7.90
C THR A 149 -0.99 -2.80 -7.95
N HIS A 150 -1.23 -4.12 -7.99
CA HIS A 150 -0.13 -5.11 -8.03
C HIS A 150 0.45 -5.31 -9.43
N SER A 151 -0.29 -4.94 -10.49
CA SER A 151 0.16 -5.13 -11.88
C SER A 151 -0.23 -3.99 -12.82
N ILE A 152 0.58 -3.80 -13.88
CA ILE A 152 0.28 -2.86 -14.97
C ILE A 152 -1.01 -3.23 -15.69
N ALA A 153 -1.30 -4.54 -15.82
CA ALA A 153 -2.52 -5.03 -16.45
C ALA A 153 -3.77 -4.59 -15.66
N GLN A 154 -3.75 -4.75 -14.34
CA GLN A 154 -4.84 -4.30 -13.48
C GLN A 154 -4.98 -2.77 -13.51
N ALA A 155 -3.86 -2.02 -13.47
CA ALA A 155 -3.89 -0.56 -13.58
C ALA A 155 -4.59 -0.07 -14.86
N LYS A 156 -4.31 -0.71 -16.00
CA LYS A 156 -4.98 -0.40 -17.27
C LYS A 156 -6.49 -0.68 -17.22
N ARG A 157 -6.90 -1.81 -16.64
CA ARG A 157 -8.31 -2.17 -16.46
C ARG A 157 -9.05 -1.17 -15.57
N ILE A 158 -8.48 -0.84 -14.40
CA ILE A 158 -9.01 0.15 -13.47
C ILE A 158 -9.17 1.50 -14.18
N TYR A 159 -8.14 1.95 -14.91
CA TYR A 159 -8.20 3.22 -15.62
C TYR A 159 -9.30 3.26 -16.70
N ALA A 160 -9.41 2.20 -17.51
CA ALA A 160 -10.45 2.11 -18.54
C ALA A 160 -11.86 2.13 -17.92
N MET A 161 -12.07 1.39 -16.83
CA MET A 161 -13.34 1.36 -16.11
C MET A 161 -13.68 2.71 -15.49
N LEU A 162 -12.69 3.37 -14.86
CA LEU A 162 -12.86 4.70 -14.28
C LEU A 162 -13.29 5.72 -15.34
N GLN A 163 -12.65 5.71 -16.51
CA GLN A 163 -13.03 6.60 -17.63
C GLN A 163 -14.44 6.32 -18.12
N LYS A 164 -14.80 5.05 -18.29
CA LYS A 164 -16.14 4.64 -18.70
C LYS A 164 -17.20 5.11 -17.71
N MET A 165 -17.03 4.82 -16.42
CA MET A 165 -17.98 5.24 -15.37
C MET A 165 -18.10 6.76 -15.25
N LYS A 166 -17.00 7.49 -15.47
CA LYS A 166 -17.00 8.95 -15.49
C LYS A 166 -17.84 9.50 -16.66
N GLN A 167 -17.68 8.92 -17.86
CA GLN A 167 -18.46 9.32 -19.05
C GLN A 167 -19.94 8.99 -18.89
N GLU A 168 -20.27 7.86 -18.28
CA GLU A 168 -21.65 7.42 -18.02
C GLU A 168 -22.32 8.13 -16.84
N GLY A 169 -21.57 8.92 -16.05
CA GLY A 169 -22.08 9.59 -14.85
C GLY A 169 -22.39 8.64 -13.68
N THR A 170 -21.87 7.41 -13.70
CA THR A 170 -22.15 6.36 -12.69
C THR A 170 -21.08 6.26 -11.60
N LEU A 171 -20.04 7.10 -11.67
CA LEU A 171 -18.89 7.04 -10.77
C LEU A 171 -19.19 7.55 -9.35
N ILE A 172 -19.90 8.68 -9.23
CA ILE A 172 -20.20 9.29 -7.93
C ILE A 172 -21.53 8.73 -7.43
N THR A 173 -21.50 8.09 -6.26
CA THR A 173 -22.68 7.48 -5.62
C THR A 173 -22.94 8.09 -4.24
N GLY A 174 -24.13 7.84 -3.70
CA GLY A 174 -24.59 8.31 -2.40
C GLY A 174 -25.57 9.50 -2.45
N ARG A 175 -26.36 9.68 -1.37
CA ARG A 175 -27.33 10.77 -1.26
C ARG A 175 -26.62 12.13 -1.19
N GLN A 176 -27.27 13.18 -1.72
CA GLN A 176 -26.83 14.56 -1.46
C GLN A 176 -26.96 14.85 0.04
N PHE A 177 -25.99 15.56 0.61
CA PHE A 177 -26.16 16.16 1.93
C PHE A 177 -27.08 17.39 1.77
N ASP A 178 -27.95 17.61 2.75
CA ASP A 178 -28.64 18.90 2.91
C ASP A 178 -27.60 20.02 3.09
N GLU A 179 -27.96 21.28 2.81
CA GLU A 179 -27.15 22.50 2.91
C GLU A 179 -26.42 22.64 4.26
N ARG A 180 -26.87 21.90 5.28
CA ARG A 180 -26.32 21.83 6.64
C ARG A 180 -25.32 20.71 6.89
N HIS A 181 -24.90 19.95 5.86
CA HIS A 181 -24.05 18.76 6.00
C HIS A 181 -24.61 17.70 6.99
N GLN A 182 -25.93 17.64 7.16
CA GLN A 182 -26.59 16.59 7.94
C GLN A 182 -27.15 15.51 7.01
N LEU A 183 -27.17 14.27 7.50
CA LEU A 183 -27.70 13.12 6.78
C LEU A 183 -29.22 13.30 6.62
N VAL A 184 -29.69 13.26 5.38
CA VAL A 184 -31.13 13.14 5.09
C VAL A 184 -31.49 11.65 5.25
N ASP A 185 -32.32 11.34 6.25
CA ASP A 185 -32.94 10.02 6.48
C ASP A 185 -33.78 9.55 5.28
#